data_AF-A0A2M6ZJ09-F1
#
_entry.id   AF-A0A2M6ZJ09-F1
#
_cell.length_a   1.000
_cell.length_b   1.000
_cell.length_c   1.000
_cell.angle_alpha   90.00
_cell.angle_beta   90.00
_cell.angle_gamma   90.00
#
_symmetry.space_group_name_H-M   'P 1'
#
loop_
_entity.id
_entity.type
_entity.pdbx_description
1 polymer ?
#
loop_
_entity_poly.entity_id
_entity_poly.type
_entity_poly.pdbx_seq_one_letter_code
_entity_poly.pdbx_strand_id
1 'polypeptide(L)'
;MQVKKIKLRDLPVWPPVWACRSPGQAEEGVLKNVEVIPGTEFLKIDVEHAHKTRMGVILTGADILNILFRKLKENIGRPLAEIEDLEINY
;
A
#
# COMPACT_ATOMS: atom_id res chain seq x y z
N MET A 1 -13.65 5.93 -22.61
CA MET A 1 -12.56 5.72 -21.62
C MET A 1 -12.92 4.50 -20.80
N GLN A 2 -12.19 3.38 -20.97
CA GLN A 2 -12.37 2.20 -20.12
C GLN A 2 -11.62 2.46 -18.82
N VAL A 3 -12.33 2.68 -17.73
CA VAL A 3 -11.75 2.75 -16.38
C VAL A 3 -11.31 1.33 -16.03
N LYS A 4 -10.00 1.10 -15.90
CA LYS A 4 -9.51 -0.20 -15.42
C LYS A 4 -9.64 -0.20 -13.90
N LYS A 5 -10.32 -1.23 -13.38
CA LYS A 5 -10.45 -1.50 -11.95
C LYS A 5 -9.46 -2.59 -11.57
N ILE A 6 -8.54 -2.30 -10.66
CA ILE A 6 -7.68 -3.33 -10.05
C ILE A 6 -7.79 -3.21 -8.53
N LYS A 7 -7.85 -4.33 -7.82
CA LYS A 7 -7.72 -4.28 -6.35
C LYS A 7 -6.25 -4.18 -5.99
N LEU A 8 -5.96 -3.49 -4.89
CA LEU A 8 -4.59 -3.35 -4.40
C LEU A 8 -3.93 -4.71 -4.12
N ARG A 9 -4.68 -5.67 -3.56
CA ARG A 9 -4.23 -7.07 -3.35
C ARG A 9 -3.88 -7.83 -4.64
N ASP A 10 -4.45 -7.43 -5.77
CA ASP A 10 -4.23 -8.11 -7.05
C ASP A 10 -2.98 -7.55 -7.77
N LEU A 11 -2.38 -6.48 -7.22
CA LEU A 11 -1.09 -6.00 -7.68
C LEU A 11 0.04 -6.91 -7.13
N PRO A 12 1.11 -7.19 -7.90
CA PRO A 12 2.21 -8.09 -7.51
C PRO A 12 3.08 -7.55 -6.35
N VAL A 13 2.59 -6.51 -5.68
CA VAL A 13 3.33 -5.59 -4.81
C VAL A 13 2.63 -5.46 -3.45
N TRP A 14 1.56 -6.23 -3.25
CA TRP A 14 0.77 -6.31 -2.03
C TRP A 14 0.74 -7.77 -1.48
N PRO A 15 0.80 -7.98 -0.15
CA PRO A 15 1.02 -6.97 0.87
C PRO A 15 2.42 -6.35 0.75
N PRO A 16 2.62 -5.12 1.24
CA PRO A 16 3.91 -4.46 1.21
C PRO A 16 4.96 -5.33 1.88
N VAL A 17 6.19 -5.33 1.36
CA VAL A 17 7.26 -6.17 1.90
C VAL A 17 7.72 -5.63 3.26
N TRP A 18 7.05 -6.05 4.33
CA TRP A 18 7.45 -5.78 5.72
C TRP A 18 7.38 -7.04 6.61
N ALA A 19 6.62 -8.05 6.19
CA ALA A 19 6.47 -9.33 6.86
C ALA A 19 6.94 -10.49 5.96
N CYS A 20 8.24 -10.59 5.66
CA CYS A 20 8.84 -11.74 4.94
C CYS A 20 8.64 -13.12 5.62
N ARG A 21 7.94 -13.22 6.76
CA ARG A 21 7.83 -14.45 7.54
C ARG A 21 6.40 -14.89 7.91
N SER A 22 5.40 -14.02 7.81
CA SER A 22 4.01 -14.33 8.19
C SER A 22 3.01 -13.45 7.42
N PRO A 23 2.39 -13.94 6.34
CA PRO A 23 1.45 -13.17 5.51
C PRO A 23 0.28 -12.57 6.30
N GLY A 24 -0.31 -13.32 7.23
CA GLY A 24 -1.44 -12.82 8.05
C GLY A 24 -1.07 -11.72 9.06
N GLN A 25 0.22 -11.56 9.41
CA GLN A 25 0.65 -10.41 10.22
C GLN A 25 0.65 -9.11 9.42
N ALA A 26 0.74 -9.21 8.08
CA ALA A 26 0.75 -8.04 7.22
C ALA A 26 -0.60 -7.30 7.22
N GLU A 27 -1.69 -8.02 7.48
CA GLU A 27 -3.07 -7.53 7.41
C GLU A 27 -3.48 -6.78 8.69
N GLU A 28 -2.87 -7.12 9.84
CA GLU A 28 -3.11 -6.48 11.15
C GLU A 28 -2.40 -5.12 11.31
N GLY A 29 -1.51 -4.77 10.39
CA GLY A 29 -0.78 -3.51 10.42
C GLY A 29 -1.69 -2.31 10.15
N VAL A 30 -1.47 -1.19 10.85
CA VAL A 30 -2.19 0.07 10.60
C VAL A 30 -1.32 1.01 9.78
N LEU A 31 -1.83 1.51 8.66
CA LEU A 31 -1.11 2.48 7.84
C LEU A 31 -0.90 3.80 8.61
N LYS A 32 0.35 4.23 8.79
CA LYS A 32 0.68 5.49 9.49
C LYS A 32 1.16 6.57 8.54
N ASN A 33 1.91 6.19 7.51
CA ASN A 33 2.45 7.14 6.57
C ASN A 33 2.66 6.50 5.19
N VAL A 34 2.74 7.35 4.18
CA VAL A 34 2.95 7.02 2.78
C VAL A 34 3.80 8.12 2.18
N GLU A 35 4.84 7.74 1.45
CA GLU A 35 5.76 8.65 0.77
C GLU A 35 6.09 8.11 -0.61
N VAL A 36 6.16 8.99 -1.60
CA VAL A 36 6.72 8.65 -2.91
C VAL A 36 8.23 8.70 -2.80
N ILE A 37 8.92 7.64 -3.25
CA ILE A 37 10.38 7.67 -3.33
C ILE A 37 10.76 8.48 -4.58
N PRO A 38 11.42 9.65 -4.45
CA PRO A 38 11.66 10.55 -5.57
C PRO A 38 12.45 9.88 -6.70
N GLY A 39 12.01 10.10 -7.94
CA GLY A 39 12.67 9.53 -9.12
C GLY A 39 12.45 8.02 -9.33
N THR A 40 11.48 7.43 -8.62
CA THR A 40 11.17 6.00 -8.74
C THR A 40 9.67 5.74 -8.81
N GLU A 41 9.31 4.51 -9.17
CA GLU A 41 7.93 4.02 -9.19
C GLU A 41 7.55 3.30 -7.88
N PHE A 42 8.24 3.62 -6.78
CA PHE A 42 8.03 3.01 -5.48
C PHE A 42 7.32 3.96 -4.51
N LEU A 43 6.38 3.41 -3.76
CA LEU A 43 5.83 4.00 -2.55
C LEU A 43 6.46 3.36 -1.34
N LYS A 44 6.97 4.19 -0.43
CA LYS A 44 7.30 3.79 0.93
C LYS A 44 6.05 3.96 1.78
N ILE A 45 5.73 2.96 2.60
CA ILE A 45 4.70 3.07 3.61
C ILE A 45 5.28 2.77 4.98
N ASP A 46 4.75 3.43 6.00
CA ASP A 46 5.03 3.11 7.39
C ASP A 46 3.77 2.49 7.99
N VAL A 47 3.95 1.34 8.65
CA VAL A 47 2.87 0.49 9.17
C VAL A 47 3.13 0.25 10.64
N GLU A 48 2.17 0.56 11.51
CA GLU A 48 2.25 0.21 12.92
C GLU A 48 1.68 -1.19 13.13
N HIS A 49 2.49 -2.07 13.71
CA HIS A 49 2.07 -3.42 14.09
C HIS A 49 2.73 -3.79 15.42
N ALA A 50 1.93 -4.28 16.38
CA ALA A 50 2.37 -4.60 17.74
C ALA A 50 3.16 -3.44 18.39
N HIS A 51 2.65 -2.21 18.29
CA HIS A 51 3.27 -0.97 18.79
C HIS A 51 4.65 -0.65 18.21
N LYS A 52 5.01 -1.24 17.06
CA LYS A 52 6.24 -0.95 16.34
C LYS A 52 5.93 -0.47 14.93
N THR A 53 6.56 0.63 14.54
CA THR A 53 6.52 1.10 13.16
C THR A 53 7.45 0.23 12.31
N ARG A 54 6.91 -0.32 11.23
CA ARG A 54 7.59 -1.12 10.21
C ARG A 54 7.52 -0.35 8.90
N MET A 55 8.61 -0.37 8.15
CA MET A 55 8.64 0.19 6.82
C MET A 55 8.29 -0.90 5.81
N GLY A 56 7.39 -0.59 4.88
CA GLY A 56 7.06 -1.39 3.71
C GLY A 56 7.34 -0.62 2.43
N VAL A 57 7.58 -1.35 1.34
CA VAL A 57 7.74 -0.77 0.00
C VAL A 57 6.75 -1.44 -0.94
N ILE A 58 6.11 -0.63 -1.78
CA ILE A 58 5.15 -1.03 -2.80
C ILE A 58 5.70 -0.54 -4.14
N LEU A 59 5.93 -1.43 -5.09
CA LEU A 59 6.18 -1.05 -6.49
C LEU A 59 4.82 -0.75 -7.14
N THR A 60 4.64 0.39 -7.78
CA THR A 60 3.32 0.75 -8.34
C THR A 60 3.33 0.80 -9.85
N GLY A 61 4.47 1.19 -10.46
CA GLY A 61 4.49 1.65 -11.85
C GLY A 61 4.02 3.11 -11.96
N ALA A 62 4.53 3.83 -12.96
CA ALA A 62 4.34 5.27 -13.14
C ALA A 62 2.87 5.66 -13.33
N ASP A 63 2.09 4.82 -14.02
CA ASP A 63 0.71 5.11 -14.40
C ASP A 63 -0.25 5.18 -13.21
N ILE A 64 0.03 4.41 -12.15
CA ILE A 64 -0.85 4.31 -10.97
C ILE A 64 -0.24 4.91 -9.71
N LEU A 65 1.03 5.35 -9.74
CA LEU A 65 1.76 5.89 -8.59
C LEU A 65 0.99 7.01 -7.89
N ASN A 66 0.58 8.04 -8.63
CA ASN A 66 -0.09 9.21 -8.06
C ASN A 66 -1.49 8.86 -7.53
N ILE A 67 -2.22 7.99 -8.23
CA ILE A 67 -3.57 7.56 -7.85
C ILE A 67 -3.49 6.74 -6.55
N LEU A 68 -2.56 5.78 -6.50
CA LEU A 68 -2.36 4.91 -5.35
C LEU A 68 -1.80 5.70 -4.16
N PHE A 69 -0.85 6.60 -4.37
CA PHE A 69 -0.34 7.50 -3.34
C PHE A 69 -1.48 8.26 -2.66
N ARG A 70 -2.35 8.91 -3.46
CA ARG A 70 -3.48 9.67 -2.94
C ARG A 70 -4.45 8.78 -2.16
N LYS A 71 -4.83 7.62 -2.72
CA LYS A 71 -5.71 6.66 -2.04
C LYS A 71 -5.13 6.19 -0.72
N LEU A 72 -3.85 5.86 -0.65
CA LEU A 72 -3.21 5.42 0.59
C LEU A 72 -3.12 6.57 1.61
N LYS A 73 -2.83 7.81 1.17
CA LYS A 73 -2.87 8.99 2.05
C LYS A 73 -4.25 9.22 2.67
N GLU A 74 -5.33 9.02 1.91
CA GLU A 74 -6.71 9.13 2.39
C GLU A 74 -7.08 8.03 3.41
N ASN A 75 -6.32 6.93 3.46
CA ASN A 75 -6.55 5.79 4.35
C ASN A 75 -5.50 5.66 5.46
N ILE A 76 -4.71 6.71 5.74
CA ILE A 76 -3.86 6.75 6.93
C ILE A 76 -4.73 6.58 8.19
N GLY A 77 -4.28 5.70 9.08
CA GLY A 77 -4.97 5.31 10.31
C GLY A 77 -5.84 4.07 10.16
N ARG A 78 -5.99 3.52 8.94
CA ARG A 78 -6.75 2.28 8.72
C ARG A 78 -5.88 1.03 8.72
N PRO A 79 -6.44 -0.13 9.10
CA PRO A 79 -5.78 -1.43 8.95
C PRO A 79 -5.48 -1.75 7.49
N LEU A 80 -4.35 -2.38 7.20
CA LEU A 80 -3.99 -2.81 5.86
C LEU A 80 -5.00 -3.81 5.27
N ALA A 81 -5.63 -4.64 6.10
CA ALA A 81 -6.74 -5.52 5.71
C ALA A 81 -7.96 -4.77 5.12
N GLU A 82 -8.19 -3.51 5.49
CA GLU A 82 -9.25 -2.70 4.86
C GLU A 82 -8.78 -2.03 3.56
N ILE A 83 -7.47 -1.78 3.47
CA ILE A 83 -6.84 -1.07 2.36
C ILE A 83 -6.58 -2.02 1.18
N GLU A 84 -6.37 -3.31 1.43
CA GLU A 84 -6.06 -4.31 0.41
C GLU A 84 -7.19 -4.54 -0.61
N ASP A 85 -8.44 -4.34 -0.19
CA ASP A 85 -9.63 -4.46 -1.04
C ASP A 85 -9.96 -3.15 -1.79
N LEU A 86 -9.15 -2.10 -1.66
CA LEU A 86 -9.38 -0.84 -2.35
C LEU A 86 -9.33 -1.03 -3.87
N GLU A 87 -10.43 -0.68 -4.54
CA GLU A 87 -10.47 -0.57 -6.00
C GLU A 87 -9.67 0.66 -6.44
N ILE A 88 -8.64 0.47 -7.24
CA ILE A 88 -7.91 1.53 -7.94
C ILE A 88 -8.52 1.66 -9.33
N ASN A 89 -9.06 2.85 -9.61
CA ASN A 89 -9.58 3.23 -10.92
C ASN A 89 -8.47 4.01 -11.64
N TYR A 90 -7.97 3.50 -12.76
CA TYR A 90 -6.93 4.16 -13.58
C TYR A 90 -7.17 3.96 -15.08
#